data_AF-A0A3D4ZMY1-F1
#
_entry.id   AF-A0A3D4ZMY1-F1
#
_cell.length_a   1.000
_cell.length_b   1.000
_cell.length_c   1.000
_cell.angle_alpha   90.00
_cell.angle_beta   90.00
_cell.angle_gamma   90.00
#
_symmetry.space_group_name_H-M   'P 1'
#
loop_
_entity.id
_entity.type
_entity.pdbx_description
1 polymer ?
#
loop_
_entity_poly.entity_id
_entity_poly.type
_entity_poly.pdbx_seq_one_letter_code
_entity_poly.pdbx_strand_id
1 'polypeptide(L)'
;MEKFKKKLKIRIVFGSVYCGLIPLLAIALHFCVGEPLSSGFTLGFACGIAAVSLVFVIQSARALCSDEKLRKMYIAETDERNQYIKNRCAASSVCIILAAVSLATLAASYFDRTIFFTLLAVTYCTVFIIGCCKLYYHRKLS
;
A
#
# COMPACT_ATOMS: atom_id res chain seq x y z
N MET A 1 16.17 -16.87 11.25
CA MET A 1 16.40 -15.40 11.20
C MET A 1 16.67 -14.87 9.78
N GLU A 2 17.62 -15.44 9.03
CA GLU A 2 17.98 -14.89 7.69
C GLU A 2 16.87 -14.93 6.64
N LYS A 3 16.10 -16.03 6.56
CA LYS A 3 14.93 -16.14 5.66
C LYS A 3 13.87 -15.06 5.94
N PHE A 4 13.74 -14.63 7.19
CA PHE A 4 12.81 -13.58 7.62
C PHE A 4 13.31 -12.19 7.23
N LYS A 5 14.60 -11.88 7.50
CA LYS A 5 15.27 -10.66 7.01
C LYS A 5 15.13 -10.51 5.48
N LYS A 6 15.28 -11.61 4.72
CA LYS A 6 15.16 -11.61 3.25
C LYS A 6 13.74 -11.32 2.76
N LYS A 7 12.71 -11.91 3.39
CA LYS A 7 11.29 -11.59 3.08
C LYS A 7 10.92 -10.15 3.40
N LEU A 8 11.43 -9.62 4.51
CA LEU A 8 11.17 -8.23 4.91
C LEU A 8 11.85 -7.25 3.94
N LYS A 9 13.11 -7.51 3.55
CA LYS A 9 13.81 -6.76 2.49
C LYS A 9 13.03 -6.76 1.17
N ILE A 10 12.48 -7.90 0.75
CA ILE A 10 11.66 -7.98 -0.47
C ILE A 10 10.43 -7.08 -0.37
N ARG A 11 9.70 -7.10 0.74
CA ARG A 11 8.54 -6.19 0.96
C ARG A 11 8.92 -4.72 0.89
N ILE A 12 10.10 -4.36 1.43
CA ILE A 12 10.61 -2.98 1.40
C ILE A 12 11.00 -2.57 -0.01
N VAL A 13 11.67 -3.47 -0.76
CA VAL A 13 12.01 -3.24 -2.17
C VAL A 13 10.74 -3.06 -3.00
N PHE A 14 9.72 -3.90 -2.83
CA PHE A 14 8.44 -3.71 -3.52
C PHE A 14 7.79 -2.35 -3.18
N GLY A 15 7.77 -1.95 -1.90
CA GLY A 15 7.26 -0.64 -1.50
C GLY A 15 8.06 0.54 -2.08
N SER A 16 9.40 0.40 -2.14
CA SER A 16 10.30 1.39 -2.72
C SER A 16 10.15 1.50 -4.24
N VAL A 17 10.00 0.38 -4.94
CA VAL A 17 9.74 0.36 -6.39
C VAL A 17 8.39 1.01 -6.68
N TYR A 18 7.36 0.68 -5.89
CA TYR A 18 6.03 1.26 -6.01
C TYR A 18 6.04 2.79 -5.79
N CYS A 19 6.79 3.27 -4.80
CA CYS A 19 6.98 4.70 -4.53
C CYS A 19 7.62 5.45 -5.71
N GLY A 20 8.55 4.83 -6.44
CA GLY A 20 9.15 5.43 -7.64
C GLY A 20 8.28 5.32 -8.90
N LEU A 21 7.48 4.26 -9.00
CA LEU A 21 6.65 3.98 -10.17
C LEU A 21 5.45 4.94 -10.30
N ILE A 22 4.88 5.38 -9.18
CA ILE A 22 3.76 6.33 -9.14
C ILE A 22 4.10 7.69 -9.77
N PRO A 23 5.16 8.42 -9.33
CA PRO A 23 5.51 9.70 -9.93
C PRO A 23 5.96 9.55 -11.37
N LEU A 24 6.67 8.46 -11.72
CA LEU A 24 7.06 8.17 -13.10
C LEU A 24 5.83 8.02 -14.01
N LEU A 25 4.82 7.24 -13.58
CA LEU A 25 3.58 7.05 -14.32
C LEU A 25 2.80 8.37 -14.45
N ALA A 26 2.74 9.16 -13.39
CA ALA A 26 2.06 10.46 -13.41
C ALA A 26 2.71 11.43 -14.41
N ILE A 27 4.05 11.52 -14.43
CA ILE A 27 4.80 12.36 -15.38
C ILE A 27 4.59 11.86 -16.82
N ALA A 28 4.66 10.54 -17.05
CA ALA A 28 4.49 9.96 -18.38
C ALA A 28 3.08 10.21 -18.94
N LEU A 29 2.04 10.06 -18.10
CA LEU A 29 0.65 10.35 -18.48
C LEU A 29 0.44 11.83 -18.77
N HIS A 30 1.03 12.71 -17.96
CA HIS A 30 0.98 14.16 -18.18
C HIS A 30 1.64 14.57 -19.51
N PHE A 31 2.73 13.90 -19.90
CA PHE A 31 3.40 14.17 -21.17
C PHE A 31 2.66 13.57 -22.38
N CYS A 32 2.04 12.40 -22.24
CA CYS A 32 1.31 11.74 -23.33
C CYS A 32 -0.10 12.30 -23.58
N VAL A 33 -0.81 12.67 -22.51
CA VAL A 33 -2.25 13.01 -22.58
C VAL A 33 -2.51 14.49 -22.28
N GLY A 34 -1.61 15.16 -21.56
CA GLY A 34 -1.77 16.56 -21.15
C GLY A 34 -2.29 16.70 -19.72
N GLU A 35 -3.19 17.65 -19.47
CA GLU A 35 -3.72 17.91 -18.13
C GLU A 35 -4.77 16.85 -17.72
N PRO A 36 -4.68 16.26 -16.52
CA PRO A 36 -5.73 15.38 -16.02
C PRO A 36 -6.99 16.19 -15.70
N LEU A 37 -8.14 15.51 -15.69
CA LEU A 37 -9.46 16.13 -15.52
C LEU A 37 -9.63 16.88 -14.19
N SER A 38 -8.80 16.57 -13.19
CA SER A 38 -8.73 17.24 -11.90
C SER A 38 -7.29 17.37 -11.42
N SER A 39 -6.47 18.14 -12.14
CA SER A 39 -5.04 18.39 -11.85
C SER A 39 -4.68 18.51 -10.38
N GLY A 40 -5.35 19.39 -9.62
CA GLY A 40 -5.09 19.54 -8.18
C GLY A 40 -5.38 18.29 -7.34
N PHE A 41 -6.45 17.56 -7.65
CA PHE A 41 -6.82 16.34 -6.91
C PHE A 41 -5.91 15.17 -7.28
N THR A 42 -5.59 14.98 -8.56
CA THR A 42 -4.72 13.91 -9.04
C THR A 42 -3.31 14.08 -8.48
N LEU A 43 -2.80 15.32 -8.44
CA LEU A 43 -1.49 15.63 -7.85
C LEU A 43 -1.48 15.37 -6.33
N GLY A 44 -2.52 15.81 -5.62
CA GLY A 44 -2.68 15.55 -4.18
C GLY A 44 -2.78 14.06 -3.87
N PHE A 45 -3.52 13.29 -4.68
CA PHE A 45 -3.66 11.85 -4.52
C PHE A 45 -2.34 11.11 -4.77
N ALA A 46 -1.61 11.46 -5.84
CA ALA A 46 -0.29 10.90 -6.12
C ALA A 46 0.72 11.22 -5.01
N CYS A 47 0.74 12.47 -4.53
CA CYS A 47 1.60 12.90 -3.43
C CYS A 47 1.26 12.18 -2.11
N GLY A 48 -0.03 11.99 -1.84
CA GLY A 48 -0.51 11.22 -0.68
C GLY A 48 -0.04 9.77 -0.69
N ILE A 49 -0.16 9.07 -1.82
CA ILE A 49 0.31 7.68 -1.93
C ILE A 49 1.84 7.60 -1.82
N ALA A 50 2.56 8.56 -2.41
CA ALA A 50 4.01 8.67 -2.28
C ALA A 50 4.44 8.89 -0.82
N ALA A 51 3.76 9.76 -0.07
CA ALA A 51 4.05 10.01 1.34
C ALA A 51 3.79 8.76 2.21
N VAL A 52 2.66 8.08 2.01
CA VAL A 52 2.33 6.85 2.77
C VAL A 52 3.34 5.73 2.49
N SER A 53 3.72 5.53 1.24
CA SER A 53 4.72 4.53 0.87
C SER A 53 6.10 4.85 1.43
N LEU A 54 6.51 6.13 1.44
CA LEU A 54 7.77 6.56 2.06
C LEU A 54 7.79 6.32 3.56
N VAL A 55 6.70 6.66 4.27
CA VAL A 55 6.56 6.38 5.71
C VAL A 55 6.63 4.89 6.00
N PHE A 56 6.03 4.05 5.15
CA PHE A 56 6.08 2.60 5.28
C PHE A 56 7.52 2.06 5.09
N VAL A 57 8.25 2.59 4.11
CA VAL A 57 9.67 2.25 3.85
C VAL A 57 10.55 2.67 5.03
N ILE A 58 10.39 3.89 5.55
CA ILE A 58 11.17 4.39 6.70
C ILE A 58 10.90 3.56 7.94
N GLN A 59 9.64 3.26 8.26
CA GLN A 59 9.29 2.41 9.42
C GLN A 59 9.91 1.02 9.28
N SER A 60 9.84 0.43 8.09
CA SER A 60 10.38 -0.90 7.82
C SER A 60 11.92 -0.92 7.87
N ALA A 61 12.58 0.14 7.40
CA ALA A 61 14.03 0.30 7.51
C ALA A 61 14.48 0.46 8.98
N ARG A 62 13.73 1.25 9.77
CA ARG A 62 13.99 1.39 11.22
C ARG A 62 13.76 0.09 11.98
N ALA A 63 12.78 -0.73 11.56
CA ALA A 63 12.55 -2.06 12.11
C ALA A 63 13.71 -3.05 11.84
N LEU A 64 14.40 -2.91 10.70
CA LEU A 64 15.57 -3.73 10.35
C LEU A 64 16.85 -3.30 11.08
N CYS A 65 16.97 -2.04 11.47
CA CYS A 65 18.16 -1.50 12.11
C CYS A 65 18.30 -1.93 13.58
N SER A 66 17.19 -2.30 14.24
CA SER A 66 17.20 -2.80 15.62
C SER A 66 17.01 -4.32 15.64
N ASP A 67 18.10 -5.07 15.88
CA ASP A 67 18.04 -6.54 16.02
C ASP A 67 17.13 -6.96 17.19
N GLU A 68 16.98 -6.12 18.22
CA GLU A 68 16.07 -6.36 19.35
C GLU A 68 14.59 -6.29 18.93
N LYS A 69 14.20 -5.28 18.14
CA LYS A 69 12.85 -5.17 17.57
C LYS A 69 12.59 -6.27 16.55
N LEU A 70 13.57 -6.63 15.75
CA LEU A 70 13.47 -7.71 14.79
C LEU A 70 13.29 -9.07 15.48
N ARG A 71 14.00 -9.32 16.59
CA ARG A 71 13.88 -10.54 17.38
C ARG A 71 12.52 -10.62 18.09
N LYS A 72 12.02 -9.50 18.63
CA LYS A 72 10.65 -9.40 19.18
C LYS A 72 9.59 -9.67 18.10
N MET A 73 9.72 -9.08 16.91
CA MET A 73 8.83 -9.38 15.78
C MET A 73 8.92 -10.84 15.33
N TYR A 74 10.13 -11.44 15.30
CA TYR A 74 10.31 -12.83 14.91
C TYR A 74 9.65 -13.81 15.88
N ILE A 75 9.72 -13.54 17.19
CA ILE A 75 9.11 -14.39 18.23
C ILE A 75 7.58 -14.28 18.16
N ALA A 76 7.03 -13.06 18.10
CA ALA A 76 5.59 -12.84 17.93
C ALA A 76 5.05 -13.49 16.63
N GLU A 77 5.78 -13.35 15.53
CA GLU A 77 5.36 -13.86 14.22
C GLU A 77 5.51 -15.38 14.05
N THR A 78 6.26 -16.05 14.93
CA THR A 78 6.38 -17.52 14.93
C THR A 78 5.22 -18.19 15.66
N ASP A 79 4.71 -17.57 16.73
CA ASP A 79 3.58 -18.08 17.51
C ASP A 79 2.24 -17.80 16.80
N GLU A 80 2.09 -16.62 16.19
CA GLU A 80 0.92 -16.28 15.37
C GLU A 80 0.85 -17.10 14.05
N ARG A 81 1.93 -17.77 13.65
CA ARG A 81 2.11 -18.36 12.30
C ARG A 81 1.01 -19.34 11.88
N ASN A 82 0.42 -20.10 12.81
CA ASN A 82 -0.68 -21.02 12.49
C ASN A 82 -2.03 -20.30 12.26
N GLN A 83 -2.26 -19.17 12.91
CA GLN A 83 -3.44 -18.32 12.68
C GLN A 83 -3.24 -17.35 11.50
N TYR A 84 -2.00 -16.97 11.25
CA TYR A 84 -1.59 -15.91 10.33
C TYR A 84 -1.51 -16.35 8.86
N ILE A 85 -1.31 -17.64 8.54
CA ILE A 85 -1.30 -18.11 7.13
C ILE A 85 -2.64 -17.84 6.43
N LYS A 86 -3.78 -17.98 7.13
CA LYS A 86 -5.11 -17.63 6.59
C LYS A 86 -5.26 -16.10 6.39
N ASN A 87 -4.80 -15.30 7.34
CA ASN A 87 -4.97 -13.84 7.30
C ASN A 87 -3.95 -13.12 6.39
N ARG A 88 -2.74 -13.66 6.21
CA ARG A 88 -1.66 -13.00 5.46
C ARG A 88 -1.84 -13.11 3.94
N CYS A 89 -2.46 -14.17 3.44
CA CYS A 89 -2.89 -14.24 2.04
C CYS A 89 -3.94 -13.16 1.76
N ALA A 90 -5.00 -13.07 2.56
CA ALA A 90 -6.03 -12.05 2.39
C ALA A 90 -5.46 -10.62 2.52
N ALA A 91 -4.68 -10.33 3.57
CA ALA A 91 -4.14 -9.00 3.79
C ALA A 91 -3.12 -8.57 2.73
N SER A 92 -2.22 -9.47 2.31
CA SER A 92 -1.23 -9.14 1.28
C SER A 92 -1.88 -8.97 -0.09
N SER A 93 -2.85 -9.81 -0.44
CA SER A 93 -3.61 -9.68 -1.68
C SER A 93 -4.42 -8.40 -1.74
N VAL A 94 -5.06 -8.00 -0.64
CA VAL A 94 -5.82 -6.75 -0.55
C VAL A 94 -4.91 -5.53 -0.73
N CYS A 95 -3.70 -5.53 -0.16
CA CYS A 95 -2.73 -4.45 -0.41
C CYS A 95 -2.30 -4.37 -1.88
N ILE A 96 -2.08 -5.52 -2.54
CA ILE A 96 -1.73 -5.56 -3.97
C ILE A 96 -2.89 -5.05 -4.83
N ILE A 97 -4.13 -5.45 -4.51
CA ILE A 97 -5.33 -4.96 -5.20
C ILE A 97 -5.48 -3.46 -5.00
N LEU A 98 -5.30 -2.94 -3.78
CA LEU A 98 -5.39 -1.50 -3.51
C LEU A 98 -4.31 -0.72 -4.27
N ALA A 99 -3.10 -1.27 -4.37
CA ALA A 99 -2.03 -0.69 -5.18
C ALA A 99 -2.40 -0.68 -6.68
N ALA A 100 -2.89 -1.78 -7.22
CA ALA A 100 -3.33 -1.85 -8.62
C ALA A 100 -4.50 -0.89 -8.92
N VAL A 101 -5.50 -0.84 -8.04
CA VAL A 101 -6.67 0.06 -8.18
C VAL A 101 -6.24 1.52 -8.11
N SER A 102 -5.33 1.88 -7.20
CA SER A 102 -4.86 3.28 -7.11
C SER A 102 -4.07 3.72 -8.34
N LEU A 103 -3.26 2.84 -8.95
CA LEU A 103 -2.64 3.11 -10.26
C LEU A 103 -3.70 3.25 -11.37
N ALA A 104 -4.72 2.39 -11.38
CA ALA A 104 -5.82 2.47 -12.33
C ALA A 104 -6.63 3.76 -12.18
N THR A 105 -6.87 4.24 -10.95
CA THR A 105 -7.53 5.53 -10.68
C THR A 105 -6.72 6.69 -11.25
N LEU A 106 -5.39 6.67 -11.09
CA LEU A 106 -4.51 7.68 -11.69
C LEU A 106 -4.60 7.68 -13.22
N ALA A 107 -4.55 6.50 -13.86
CA ALA A 107 -4.70 6.39 -15.30
C ALA A 107 -6.08 6.87 -15.78
N ALA A 108 -7.16 6.42 -15.12
CA ALA A 108 -8.53 6.79 -15.45
C ALA A 108 -8.80 8.30 -15.36
N SER A 109 -8.08 9.03 -14.51
CA SER A 109 -8.20 10.49 -14.38
C SER A 109 -7.91 11.27 -15.68
N TYR A 110 -7.23 10.64 -16.65
CA TYR A 110 -6.91 11.23 -17.95
C TYR A 110 -7.90 10.84 -19.06
N PHE A 111 -8.68 9.76 -18.88
CA PHE A 111 -9.57 9.24 -19.92
C PHE A 111 -11.03 9.68 -19.74
N ASP A 112 -11.62 9.39 -18.59
CA ASP A 112 -13.06 9.62 -18.37
C ASP A 112 -13.40 9.90 -16.91
N ARG A 113 -14.29 10.89 -16.70
CA ARG A 113 -14.73 11.34 -15.38
C ARG A 113 -15.46 10.25 -14.60
N THR A 114 -16.29 9.48 -15.27
CA THR A 114 -17.12 8.41 -14.71
C THR A 114 -16.24 7.25 -14.23
N ILE A 115 -15.28 6.84 -15.05
CA ILE A 115 -14.33 5.77 -14.69
C ILE A 115 -13.47 6.21 -13.50
N PHE A 116 -13.05 7.48 -13.48
CA PHE A 116 -12.31 8.03 -12.36
C PHE A 116 -13.11 8.00 -11.04
N PHE A 117 -14.34 8.53 -11.02
CA PHE A 117 -15.15 8.55 -9.79
C PHE A 117 -15.54 7.16 -9.31
N THR A 118 -15.80 6.22 -10.21
CA THR A 118 -16.12 4.82 -9.83
C THR A 118 -14.93 4.14 -9.18
N LEU A 119 -13.73 4.22 -9.77
CA LEU A 119 -12.50 3.66 -9.19
C LEU A 119 -12.13 4.33 -7.86
N LEU A 120 -12.33 5.64 -7.76
CA LEU A 120 -12.13 6.39 -6.54
C LEU A 120 -13.08 5.88 -5.44
N ALA A 121 -14.38 5.74 -5.73
CA ALA A 121 -15.36 5.20 -4.78
C ALA A 121 -15.00 3.78 -4.34
N VAL A 122 -14.59 2.90 -5.27
CA VAL A 122 -14.12 1.54 -4.96
C VAL A 122 -12.92 1.57 -4.01
N THR A 123 -11.97 2.48 -4.22
CA THR A 123 -10.80 2.65 -3.35
C THR A 123 -11.22 3.04 -1.94
N TYR A 124 -12.09 4.03 -1.79
CA TYR A 124 -12.60 4.46 -0.48
C TYR A 124 -13.39 3.36 0.23
N CYS A 125 -14.30 2.67 -0.48
CA CYS A 125 -15.05 1.54 0.08
C CYS A 125 -14.11 0.43 0.57
N THR A 126 -13.08 0.12 -0.22
CA THR A 126 -12.09 -0.92 0.14
C THR A 126 -11.32 -0.53 1.41
N VAL A 127 -10.83 0.72 1.50
CA VAL A 127 -10.14 1.22 2.70
C VAL A 127 -11.07 1.23 3.91
N PHE A 128 -12.33 1.64 3.72
CA PHE A 128 -13.33 1.65 4.77
C PHE A 128 -13.61 0.25 5.31
N ILE A 129 -13.84 -0.74 4.44
CA ILE A 129 -14.06 -2.13 4.84
C ILE A 129 -12.85 -2.68 5.59
N ILE A 130 -11.63 -2.44 5.11
CA ILE A 130 -10.39 -2.85 5.80
C ILE A 130 -10.31 -2.19 7.18
N GLY A 131 -10.62 -0.89 7.27
CA GLY A 131 -10.65 -0.15 8.53
C GLY A 131 -11.64 -0.74 9.52
N CYS A 132 -12.87 -1.01 9.09
CA CYS A 132 -13.91 -1.66 9.89
C CYS A 132 -13.49 -3.05 10.34
N CYS A 133 -12.94 -3.88 9.45
CA CYS A 133 -12.41 -5.19 9.81
C CYS A 133 -11.30 -5.05 10.85
N LYS A 134 -10.34 -4.14 10.65
CA LYS A 134 -9.21 -3.94 11.56
C LYS A 134 -9.70 -3.49 12.94
N LEU A 135 -10.67 -2.58 13.01
CA LEU A 135 -11.29 -2.15 14.27
C LEU A 135 -12.05 -3.29 14.96
N TYR A 136 -12.81 -4.07 14.20
CA TYR A 136 -13.56 -5.22 14.72
C TYR A 136 -12.62 -6.28 15.32
N TYR A 137 -11.57 -6.67 14.59
CA TYR A 137 -10.58 -7.63 15.08
C TYR A 137 -9.78 -7.06 16.26
N HIS A 138 -9.40 -5.78 16.24
CA HIS A 138 -8.70 -5.15 17.36
C HIS A 138 -9.55 -5.13 18.64
N ARG A 139 -10.87 -5.00 18.55
CA ARG A 139 -11.77 -5.10 19.70
C ARG A 139 -12.02 -6.53 20.18
N LYS A 140 -11.77 -7.53 19.35
CA LYS A 140 -12.00 -8.94 19.67
C LYS A 140 -10.73 -9.67 20.15
N LEU A 141 -9.55 -9.12 19.84
CA LEU A 141 -8.23 -9.63 20.21
C LEU A 141 -7.54 -8.84 21.33
N SER A 142 -8.13 -7.71 21.77
CA SER A 142 -7.73 -6.96 22.98
C SER A 142 -8.60 -7.37 24.16
#